data_AF-A0A496QQ72-F1
#
_entry.id   AF-A0A496QQ72-F1
#
_cell.length_a   1.000
_cell.length_b   1.000
_cell.length_c   1.000
_cell.angle_alpha   90.00
_cell.angle_beta   90.00
_cell.angle_gamma   90.00
#
_symmetry.space_group_name_H-M   'P 1'
#
loop_
_entity.id
_entity.type
_entity.pdbx_description
1 polymer ?
#
loop_
_entity_poly.entity_id
_entity_poly.type
_entity_poly.pdbx_seq_one_letter_code
_entity_poly.pdbx_strand_id
1 'polypeptide(L)'
;KIIVAIDRALSEMAKADSTLKMVQAYISDWWRIDTDYRTFRLQTDANDKIQTLSRYVRAIYRDYQNQLNENFLNLVIKQKHLSAPACQTDRCGAQAGLSIEGILSQSEFWGKVTSSKKRRAVILVDALRFELGQDLASRLKKSMRDAEIICEPLIALMPTLTPIGMSNLIPARDIKVDVVDGNWQIKSKDFTGNLVHVAERKKNYQETSPQSNALLLGSFGFSL
;
A
#
# COMPACT_ATOMS: atom_id res chain seq x y z
N LYS A 1 16.77 20.48 2.10
CA LYS A 1 16.72 19.18 1.38
C LYS A 1 15.29 18.79 1.03
N ILE A 2 14.42 18.48 2.02
CA ILE A 2 13.03 18.03 1.79
C ILE A 2 12.25 18.99 0.87
N ILE A 3 12.26 20.30 1.18
CA ILE A 3 11.54 21.32 0.42
C ILE A 3 11.98 21.32 -1.06
N VAL A 4 13.29 21.36 -1.32
CA VAL A 4 13.84 21.32 -2.69
C VAL A 4 13.43 20.05 -3.44
N ALA A 5 13.39 18.90 -2.76
CA ALA A 5 12.95 17.65 -3.37
C ALA A 5 11.44 17.67 -3.70
N ILE A 6 10.63 18.27 -2.82
CA ILE A 6 9.20 18.49 -3.06
C ILE A 6 8.98 19.42 -4.26
N ASP A 7 9.66 20.57 -4.31
CA ASP A 7 9.52 21.53 -5.41
C ASP A 7 9.87 20.91 -6.77
N ARG A 8 10.92 20.08 -6.79
CA ARG A 8 11.30 19.31 -7.96
C ARG A 8 10.23 18.29 -8.34
N ALA A 9 9.72 17.52 -7.38
CA ALA A 9 8.68 16.51 -7.64
C ALA A 9 7.39 17.16 -8.15
N LEU A 10 6.97 18.30 -7.61
CA LEU A 10 5.82 19.07 -8.10
C LEU A 10 6.02 19.55 -9.54
N SER A 11 7.23 20.01 -9.87
CA SER A 11 7.59 20.44 -11.23
C SER A 11 7.59 19.29 -12.24
N GLU A 12 8.00 18.09 -11.82
CA GLU A 12 7.96 16.86 -12.62
C GLU A 12 6.51 16.35 -12.75
N MET A 13 5.73 16.40 -11.67
CA MET A 13 4.32 16.01 -11.62
C MET A 13 3.46 16.84 -12.57
N ALA A 14 3.69 18.15 -12.65
CA ALA A 14 2.99 19.03 -13.59
C ALA A 14 3.17 18.63 -15.07
N LYS A 15 4.20 17.83 -15.39
CA LYS A 15 4.50 17.32 -16.74
C LYS A 15 4.00 15.88 -16.94
N ALA A 16 3.53 15.21 -15.89
CA ALA A 16 3.04 13.83 -15.97
C ALA A 16 1.64 13.81 -16.57
N ASP A 17 1.48 13.06 -17.67
CA ASP A 17 0.22 12.93 -18.42
C ASP A 17 -0.49 11.59 -18.19
N SER A 18 0.09 10.73 -17.36
CA SER A 18 -0.38 9.36 -17.15
C SER A 18 -0.06 8.84 -15.75
N THR A 19 -0.95 7.96 -15.25
CA THR A 19 -0.77 7.28 -13.96
C THR A 19 0.54 6.49 -13.92
N LEU A 20 0.89 5.79 -14.99
CA LEU A 20 2.14 5.04 -15.10
C LEU A 20 3.37 5.95 -14.93
N LYS A 21 3.40 7.13 -15.57
CA LYS A 21 4.53 8.07 -15.40
C LYS A 21 4.65 8.56 -13.96
N MET A 22 3.54 8.87 -13.29
CA MET A 22 3.56 9.24 -11.87
C MET A 22 4.08 8.10 -10.99
N VAL A 23 3.62 6.88 -11.22
CA VAL A 23 4.09 5.69 -10.48
C VAL A 23 5.57 5.45 -10.73
N GLN A 24 6.04 5.55 -11.97
CA GLN A 24 7.46 5.41 -12.32
C GLN A 24 8.33 6.48 -11.65
N ALA A 25 7.89 7.74 -11.66
CA ALA A 25 8.59 8.82 -10.98
C ALA A 25 8.65 8.60 -9.45
N TYR A 26 7.56 8.07 -8.88
CA TYR A 26 7.54 7.70 -7.46
C TYR A 26 8.50 6.55 -7.14
N ILE A 27 8.52 5.50 -7.96
CA ILE A 27 9.42 4.34 -7.81
C ILE A 27 10.88 4.75 -7.96
N SER A 28 11.19 5.64 -8.92
CA SER A 28 12.57 6.05 -9.18
C SER A 28 13.12 6.90 -8.03
N ASP A 29 12.41 7.97 -7.66
CA ASP A 29 12.97 8.99 -6.76
C ASP A 29 12.01 9.59 -5.74
N TRP A 30 10.71 9.77 -6.03
CA TRP A 30 9.86 10.53 -5.08
C TRP A 30 9.64 9.81 -3.74
N TRP A 31 9.76 8.48 -3.68
CA TRP A 31 9.77 7.73 -2.42
C TRP A 31 10.84 8.22 -1.42
N ARG A 32 11.92 8.84 -1.89
CA ARG A 32 12.96 9.42 -1.05
C ARG A 32 12.47 10.62 -0.25
N ILE A 33 11.45 11.35 -0.75
CA ILE A 33 10.82 12.46 -0.03
C ILE A 33 10.16 11.93 1.24
N ASP A 34 9.44 10.81 1.14
CA ASP A 34 8.82 10.14 2.29
C ASP A 34 9.88 9.64 3.28
N THR A 35 10.99 9.10 2.77
CA THR A 35 12.14 8.68 3.60
C THR A 35 12.77 9.85 4.34
N ASP A 36 13.03 10.96 3.66
CA ASP A 36 13.62 12.16 4.26
C ASP A 36 12.67 12.79 5.29
N TYR A 37 11.38 12.86 4.98
CA TYR A 37 10.36 13.37 5.90
C TYR A 37 10.21 12.48 7.14
N ARG A 38 10.15 11.15 6.97
CA ARG A 38 10.12 10.20 8.09
C ARG A 38 11.35 10.36 8.99
N THR A 39 12.54 10.44 8.39
CA THR A 39 13.80 10.65 9.12
C THR A 39 13.77 11.97 9.90
N PHE A 40 13.29 13.04 9.27
CA PHE A 40 13.11 14.32 9.92
C PHE A 40 12.15 14.23 11.12
N ARG A 41 10.99 13.61 10.97
CA ARG A 41 10.03 13.39 12.07
C ARG A 41 10.68 12.63 13.22
N LEU A 42 11.38 11.52 12.94
CA LEU A 42 12.06 10.71 13.97
C LEU A 42 13.09 11.50 14.79
N GLN A 43 13.78 12.46 14.17
CA GLN A 43 14.82 13.26 14.83
C GLN A 43 14.27 14.48 15.57
N THR A 44 13.07 14.95 15.21
CA THR A 44 12.59 16.28 15.60
C THR A 44 11.31 16.27 16.42
N ASP A 45 10.54 15.19 16.40
CA ASP A 45 9.23 15.13 17.05
C ASP A 45 9.30 15.28 18.57
N ALA A 46 10.38 14.81 19.20
CA ALA A 46 10.61 14.92 20.64
C ALA A 46 11.35 16.22 21.05
N ASN A 47 11.62 17.13 20.11
CA ASN A 47 12.42 18.33 20.37
C ASN A 47 11.57 19.61 20.29
N ASP A 48 11.20 20.13 21.46
CA ASP A 48 10.36 21.32 21.59
C ASP A 48 10.98 22.59 20.99
N LYS A 49 12.33 22.69 20.96
CA LYS A 49 13.02 23.91 20.47
C LYS A 49 12.81 24.16 18.98
N ILE A 50 12.52 23.11 18.21
CA ILE A 50 12.33 23.18 16.76
C ILE A 50 10.88 22.96 16.34
N GLN A 51 9.94 22.95 17.28
CA GLN A 51 8.53 22.64 17.02
C GLN A 51 7.90 23.54 15.96
N THR A 52 8.24 24.83 15.92
CA THR A 52 7.75 25.75 14.87
C THR A 52 8.25 25.36 13.47
N LEU A 53 9.53 25.04 13.34
CA LEU A 53 10.08 24.54 12.08
C LEU A 53 9.43 23.20 11.69
N SER A 54 9.27 22.28 12.64
CA SER A 54 8.61 21.00 12.43
C SER A 54 7.18 21.17 11.95
N ARG A 55 6.41 22.11 12.51
CA ARG A 55 5.06 22.43 12.03
C ARG A 55 5.05 22.93 10.59
N TYR A 56 6.00 23.78 10.21
CA TYR A 56 6.12 24.29 8.84
C TYR A 56 6.46 23.19 7.84
N VAL A 57 7.46 22.35 8.15
CA VAL A 57 7.83 21.21 7.29
C VAL A 57 6.68 20.20 7.17
N ARG A 58 5.95 19.93 8.26
CA ARG A 58 4.74 19.08 8.24
C ARG A 58 3.65 19.65 7.34
N ALA A 59 3.45 20.98 7.36
CA ALA A 59 2.47 21.63 6.51
C ALA A 59 2.84 21.53 5.02
N ILE A 60 4.10 21.80 4.67
CA ILE A 60 4.60 21.66 3.29
C ILE A 60 4.46 20.21 2.81
N TYR A 61 4.89 19.24 3.63
CA TYR A 61 4.80 17.83 3.25
C TYR A 61 3.35 17.37 3.07
N ARG A 62 2.43 17.82 3.95
CA ARG A 62 1.00 17.52 3.82
C ARG A 62 0.43 18.11 2.53
N ASP A 63 0.78 19.34 2.20
CA ASP A 63 0.35 19.99 0.96
C ASP A 63 0.86 19.24 -0.27
N TYR A 64 2.13 18.84 -0.28
CA TYR A 64 2.71 17.97 -1.30
C TYR A 64 1.94 16.65 -1.45
N GLN A 65 1.61 15.98 -0.34
CA GLN A 65 0.82 14.73 -0.38
C GLN A 65 -0.57 14.96 -0.97
N ASN A 66 -1.23 16.06 -0.61
CA ASN A 66 -2.54 16.40 -1.17
C ASN A 66 -2.45 16.62 -2.68
N GLN A 67 -1.49 17.41 -3.15
CA GLN A 67 -1.27 17.65 -4.57
C GLN A 67 -0.94 16.35 -5.33
N LEU A 68 -0.09 15.49 -4.76
CA LEU A 68 0.24 14.19 -5.34
C LEU A 68 -1.01 13.31 -5.48
N ASN A 69 -1.81 13.21 -4.42
CA ASN A 69 -3.03 12.41 -4.42
C ASN A 69 -4.06 12.94 -5.42
N GLU A 70 -4.28 14.26 -5.44
CA GLU A 70 -5.23 14.90 -6.36
C GLU A 70 -4.81 14.70 -7.82
N ASN A 71 -3.55 14.94 -8.17
CA ASN A 71 -3.06 14.74 -9.53
C ASN A 71 -3.17 13.28 -9.96
N PHE A 72 -2.78 12.35 -9.09
CA PHE A 72 -2.87 10.93 -9.37
C PHE A 72 -4.32 10.47 -9.58
N LEU A 73 -5.23 10.83 -8.66
CA LEU A 73 -6.65 10.49 -8.76
C LEU A 73 -7.30 11.10 -10.01
N ASN A 74 -6.94 12.35 -10.35
CA ASN A 74 -7.42 13.00 -11.56
C ASN A 74 -7.00 12.22 -12.82
N LEU A 75 -5.76 11.72 -12.88
CA LEU A 75 -5.30 10.88 -13.99
C LEU A 75 -6.01 9.52 -14.00
N VAL A 76 -6.19 8.88 -12.85
CA VAL A 76 -6.93 7.62 -12.71
C VAL A 76 -8.35 7.74 -13.27
N ILE A 77 -9.06 8.83 -12.92
CA ILE A 77 -10.42 9.11 -13.41
C ILE A 77 -10.40 9.39 -14.92
N LYS A 78 -9.49 10.25 -15.40
CA LYS A 78 -9.38 10.62 -16.83
C LYS A 78 -9.08 9.42 -17.72
N GLN A 79 -8.18 8.54 -17.28
CA GLN A 79 -7.71 7.40 -18.06
C GLN A 79 -8.60 6.16 -17.92
N LYS A 80 -9.68 6.22 -17.13
CA LYS A 80 -10.56 5.09 -16.84
C LYS A 80 -9.80 3.86 -16.32
N HIS A 81 -8.71 4.07 -15.57
CA HIS A 81 -7.98 3.00 -14.87
C HIS A 81 -8.77 2.41 -13.69
N LEU A 82 -9.93 3.01 -13.40
CA LEU A 82 -10.95 2.41 -12.55
C LEU A 82 -11.65 1.32 -13.37
N SER A 83 -11.33 0.06 -13.08
CA SER A 83 -12.12 -1.07 -13.55
C SER A 83 -13.59 -0.88 -13.14
N ALA A 84 -14.55 -1.27 -13.98
CA ALA A 84 -15.97 -1.05 -13.74
C ALA A 84 -16.40 -1.52 -12.33
N PRO A 85 -17.31 -0.79 -11.64
CA PRO A 85 -17.91 -1.25 -10.39
C PRO A 85 -18.52 -2.64 -10.56
N ALA A 86 -18.39 -3.50 -9.55
CA ALA A 86 -19.16 -4.74 -9.48
C ALA A 86 -20.69 -4.51 -9.28
N CYS A 87 -21.19 -3.26 -9.25
CA CYS A 87 -22.64 -2.95 -9.21
C CYS A 87 -22.96 -1.46 -9.48
N GLN A 88 -24.13 -1.21 -10.08
CA GLN A 88 -24.70 0.11 -10.41
C GLN A 88 -25.72 0.60 -9.36
N THR A 89 -25.37 0.62 -8.07
CA THR A 89 -26.25 1.20 -7.05
C THR A 89 -25.47 1.99 -6.00
N ASP A 90 -26.02 3.13 -5.59
CA ASP A 90 -25.45 4.13 -4.65
C ASP A 90 -25.22 3.63 -3.21
N ARG A 91 -25.29 2.32 -2.98
CA ARG A 91 -25.21 1.66 -1.65
C ARG A 91 -24.24 0.48 -1.59
N CYS A 92 -23.30 0.39 -2.53
CA CYS A 92 -22.20 -0.53 -2.46
C CYS A 92 -20.93 0.24 -2.86
N GLY A 93 -19.88 0.16 -2.05
CA GLY A 93 -18.58 0.71 -2.41
C GLY A 93 -18.07 0.01 -3.67
N ALA A 94 -18.32 0.61 -4.82
CA ALA A 94 -17.81 0.22 -6.12
C ALA A 94 -16.29 0.04 -6.03
N GLN A 95 -15.82 -1.19 -5.83
CA GLN A 95 -14.39 -1.46 -5.91
C GLN A 95 -13.99 -1.44 -7.37
N ALA A 96 -13.56 -0.25 -7.81
CA ALA A 96 -12.68 -0.19 -8.94
C ALA A 96 -11.31 -0.73 -8.49
N GLY A 97 -10.94 -1.90 -9.00
CA GLY A 97 -9.55 -2.31 -8.99
C GLY A 97 -8.77 -1.28 -9.79
N LEU A 98 -7.88 -0.51 -9.13
CA LEU A 98 -6.96 0.37 -9.82
C LEU A 98 -5.95 -0.53 -10.55
N SER A 99 -6.06 -0.57 -11.88
CA SER A 99 -5.14 -1.31 -12.72
C SER A 99 -4.27 -0.32 -13.49
N ILE A 100 -2.96 -0.41 -13.26
CA ILE A 100 -1.95 0.37 -13.97
C ILE A 100 -1.09 -0.62 -14.73
N GLU A 101 -1.09 -0.49 -16.05
CA GLU A 101 -0.34 -1.39 -16.93
C GLU A 101 1.13 -1.47 -16.51
N GLY A 102 1.65 -2.70 -16.44
CA GLY A 102 3.04 -2.96 -16.06
C GLY A 102 3.33 -2.92 -14.55
N ILE A 103 2.35 -2.61 -13.69
CA ILE A 103 2.50 -2.66 -12.24
C ILE A 103 1.52 -3.66 -11.64
N LEU A 104 2.04 -4.62 -10.87
CA LEU A 104 1.24 -5.69 -10.28
C LEU A 104 0.25 -5.13 -9.24
N SER A 105 -1.00 -5.57 -9.29
CA SER A 105 -1.99 -5.22 -8.27
C SER A 105 -1.79 -6.05 -7.00
N GLN A 106 -2.10 -5.47 -5.85
CA GLN A 106 -2.07 -6.15 -4.56
C GLN A 106 -2.92 -7.44 -4.55
N SER A 107 -4.07 -7.45 -5.24
CA SER A 107 -4.94 -8.62 -5.34
C SER A 107 -4.34 -9.78 -6.15
N GLU A 108 -3.36 -9.50 -7.01
CA GLU A 108 -2.70 -10.50 -7.86
C GLU A 108 -1.45 -11.11 -7.20
N PHE A 109 -1.01 -10.54 -6.07
CA PHE A 109 0.18 -10.97 -5.34
C PHE A 109 0.18 -12.48 -5.03
N TRP A 110 -0.94 -13.01 -4.52
CA TRP A 110 -1.00 -14.43 -4.15
C TRP A 110 -0.95 -15.37 -5.36
N GLY A 111 -1.45 -14.96 -6.52
CA GLY A 111 -1.27 -15.73 -7.76
C GLY A 111 0.20 -15.89 -8.13
N LYS A 112 1.01 -14.84 -7.95
CA LYS A 112 2.48 -14.90 -8.14
C LYS A 112 3.16 -15.78 -7.10
N VAL A 113 2.66 -15.80 -5.86
CA VAL A 113 3.22 -16.61 -4.76
C VAL A 113 2.86 -18.10 -4.86
N THR A 114 1.69 -18.46 -5.38
CA THR A 114 1.29 -19.88 -5.49
C THR A 114 1.75 -20.55 -6.79
N SER A 115 2.18 -19.78 -7.80
CA SER A 115 2.61 -20.33 -9.09
C SER A 115 3.93 -21.12 -9.06
N SER A 116 4.72 -21.02 -8.00
CA SER A 116 5.99 -21.77 -7.86
C SER A 116 5.86 -22.96 -6.94
N LYS A 117 6.52 -24.06 -7.29
CA LYS A 117 6.62 -25.28 -6.47
C LYS A 117 7.71 -25.22 -5.39
N LYS A 118 8.51 -24.15 -5.32
CA LYS A 118 9.55 -23.99 -4.28
C LYS A 118 8.93 -23.64 -2.94
N ARG A 119 9.57 -24.04 -1.83
CA ARG A 119 9.17 -23.61 -0.48
C ARG A 119 9.30 -22.08 -0.40
N ARG A 120 8.24 -21.42 0.06
CA ARG A 120 8.14 -19.97 0.19
C ARG A 120 7.67 -19.62 1.60
N ALA A 121 8.24 -18.55 2.15
CA ALA A 121 7.73 -17.89 3.34
C ALA A 121 7.20 -16.52 2.93
N VAL A 122 6.01 -16.16 3.41
CA VAL A 122 5.38 -14.86 3.17
C VAL A 122 5.22 -14.16 4.51
N ILE A 123 5.74 -12.93 4.59
CA ILE A 123 5.58 -12.06 5.74
C ILE A 123 4.73 -10.88 5.28
N LEU A 124 3.53 -10.76 5.83
CA LEU A 124 2.63 -9.64 5.56
C LEU A 124 2.80 -8.62 6.69
N VAL A 125 3.18 -7.40 6.32
CA VAL A 125 3.39 -6.29 7.25
C VAL A 125 2.35 -5.22 6.94
N ASP A 126 1.54 -4.86 7.92
CA ASP A 126 0.56 -3.79 7.75
C ASP A 126 1.27 -2.45 7.51
N ALA A 127 0.70 -1.63 6.64
CA ALA A 127 1.21 -0.32 6.25
C ALA A 127 2.69 -0.29 5.77
N LEU A 128 3.22 -1.39 5.22
CA LEU A 128 4.55 -1.42 4.60
C LEU A 128 4.52 -0.74 3.22
N ARG A 129 4.59 0.59 3.25
CA ARG A 129 4.66 1.43 2.06
C ARG A 129 5.99 1.23 1.31
N PHE A 130 6.02 1.64 0.04
CA PHE A 130 7.14 1.34 -0.87
C PHE A 130 8.48 1.93 -0.41
N GLU A 131 8.49 3.16 0.14
CA GLU A 131 9.68 3.77 0.75
C GLU A 131 10.25 2.95 1.92
N LEU A 132 9.37 2.36 2.73
CA LEU A 132 9.78 1.46 3.82
C LEU A 132 10.32 0.14 3.28
N GLY A 133 9.71 -0.38 2.21
CA GLY A 133 10.22 -1.53 1.46
C GLY A 133 11.62 -1.28 0.90
N GLN A 134 11.88 -0.09 0.36
CA GLN A 134 13.21 0.31 -0.12
C GLN A 134 14.23 0.43 1.01
N ASP A 135 13.87 1.02 2.16
CA ASP A 135 14.74 1.06 3.35
C ASP A 135 15.07 -0.36 3.86
N LEU A 136 14.05 -1.23 3.96
CA LEU A 136 14.24 -2.63 4.36
C LEU A 136 15.16 -3.38 3.39
N ALA A 137 14.91 -3.28 2.09
CA ALA A 137 15.75 -3.90 1.07
C ALA A 137 17.20 -3.40 1.12
N SER A 138 17.40 -2.10 1.35
CA SER A 138 18.75 -1.51 1.51
C SER A 138 19.49 -2.11 2.71
N ARG A 139 18.81 -2.27 3.85
CA ARG A 139 19.39 -2.86 5.06
C ARG A 139 19.72 -4.33 4.87
N LEU A 140 18.80 -5.10 4.28
CA LEU A 140 19.02 -6.52 3.98
C LEU A 140 20.22 -6.72 3.06
N LYS A 141 20.36 -5.91 2.00
CA LYS A 141 21.50 -5.98 1.06
C LYS A 141 22.84 -5.74 1.75
N LYS A 142 22.87 -4.89 2.78
CA LYS A 142 24.08 -4.64 3.58
C LYS A 142 24.41 -5.82 4.50
N SER A 143 23.38 -6.48 5.05
CA SER A 143 23.57 -7.59 6.01
C SER A 143 23.72 -8.97 5.36
N MET A 144 23.14 -9.19 4.18
CA MET A 144 23.06 -10.49 3.51
C MET A 144 23.73 -10.40 2.15
N ARG A 145 24.97 -10.89 2.04
CA ARG A 145 25.77 -10.79 0.81
C ARG A 145 25.40 -11.80 -0.26
N ASP A 146 24.91 -12.98 0.14
CA ASP A 146 24.64 -14.11 -0.75
C ASP A 146 23.15 -14.27 -1.11
N ALA A 147 22.33 -13.26 -0.82
CA ALA A 147 20.90 -13.27 -1.09
C ALA A 147 20.52 -12.26 -2.17
N GLU A 148 19.72 -12.69 -3.15
CA GLU A 148 19.09 -11.79 -4.10
C GLU A 148 17.95 -11.04 -3.41
N ILE A 149 18.03 -9.71 -3.39
CA ILE A 149 17.06 -8.84 -2.71
C ILE A 149 16.48 -7.85 -3.72
N ILE A 150 15.19 -7.99 -3.97
CA ILE A 150 14.43 -7.17 -4.91
C ILE A 150 13.29 -6.50 -4.15
N CYS A 151 13.08 -5.20 -4.41
CA CYS A 151 11.91 -4.47 -3.94
C CYS A 151 11.07 -4.12 -5.17
N GLU A 152 9.89 -4.72 -5.27
CA GLU A 152 8.92 -4.46 -6.34
C GLU A 152 7.70 -3.72 -5.76
N PRO A 153 7.16 -2.72 -6.45
CA PRO A 153 5.93 -2.03 -6.04
C PRO A 153 4.70 -2.91 -6.29
N LEU A 154 3.67 -2.72 -5.47
CA LEU A 154 2.32 -3.24 -5.70
C LEU A 154 1.33 -2.08 -5.66
N ILE A 155 0.39 -2.03 -6.60
CA ILE A 155 -0.72 -1.07 -6.55
C ILE A 155 -1.74 -1.55 -5.53
N ALA A 156 -1.95 -0.76 -4.48
CA ALA A 156 -2.97 -1.02 -3.47
C ALA A 156 -4.38 -0.77 -4.03
N LEU A 157 -5.37 -1.45 -3.44
CA LEU A 157 -6.78 -1.21 -3.75
C LEU A 157 -7.29 0.07 -3.09
N MET A 158 -8.27 0.68 -3.74
CA MET A 158 -8.95 1.88 -3.25
C MET A 158 -10.28 1.51 -2.57
N PRO A 159 -10.60 2.10 -1.39
CA PRO A 159 -9.73 2.95 -0.57
C PRO A 159 -8.63 2.13 0.16
N THR A 160 -7.45 2.73 0.37
CA THR A 160 -6.27 2.08 0.97
C THR A 160 -6.39 1.97 2.50
N LEU A 161 -7.45 1.33 2.99
CA LEU A 161 -7.70 1.08 4.41
C LEU A 161 -7.15 -0.29 4.82
N THR A 162 -6.65 -0.41 6.06
CA THR A 162 -6.08 -1.67 6.57
C THR A 162 -6.99 -2.89 6.37
N PRO A 163 -8.31 -2.86 6.70
CA PRO A 163 -9.16 -4.03 6.49
C PRO A 163 -9.21 -4.47 5.03
N ILE A 164 -9.24 -3.51 4.10
CA ILE A 164 -9.31 -3.77 2.66
C ILE A 164 -7.96 -4.30 2.16
N GLY A 165 -6.87 -3.59 2.43
CA GLY A 165 -5.53 -3.97 1.97
C GLY A 165 -5.10 -5.34 2.49
N MET A 166 -5.28 -5.60 3.79
CA MET A 166 -4.90 -6.89 4.39
C MET A 166 -5.79 -8.04 3.95
N SER A 167 -7.05 -7.79 3.61
CA SER A 167 -7.94 -8.82 3.07
C SER A 167 -7.63 -9.16 1.61
N ASN A 168 -7.00 -8.27 0.85
CA ASN A 168 -6.57 -8.54 -0.52
C ASN A 168 -5.19 -9.20 -0.61
N LEU A 169 -4.45 -9.23 0.49
CA LEU A 169 -3.19 -9.93 0.65
C LEU A 169 -3.37 -11.33 1.23
N ILE A 170 -4.52 -11.99 1.05
CA ILE A 170 -4.73 -13.40 1.39
C ILE A 170 -5.20 -14.16 0.13
N PRO A 171 -5.06 -15.50 0.07
CA PRO A 171 -5.48 -16.28 -1.08
C PRO A 171 -7.02 -16.40 -1.14
N ALA A 172 -7.68 -15.33 -1.56
CA ALA A 172 -9.12 -15.24 -1.71
C ALA A 172 -9.48 -14.64 -3.07
N ARG A 173 -10.51 -15.19 -3.73
CA ARG A 173 -11.02 -14.70 -5.02
C ARG A 173 -12.31 -13.92 -4.84
N ASP A 174 -12.58 -13.03 -5.80
CA ASP A 174 -13.82 -12.25 -5.86
C ASP A 174 -14.13 -11.53 -4.54
N ILE A 175 -13.11 -10.86 -3.98
CA ILE A 175 -13.27 -10.09 -2.74
C ILE A 175 -14.28 -8.97 -2.99
N LYS A 176 -15.31 -8.92 -2.15
CA LYS A 176 -16.34 -7.88 -2.14
C LYS A 176 -16.28 -7.15 -0.82
N VAL A 177 -16.34 -5.82 -0.90
CA VAL A 177 -16.34 -4.95 0.26
C VAL A 177 -17.68 -4.22 0.34
N ASP A 178 -18.29 -4.27 1.51
CA ASP A 178 -19.56 -3.64 1.82
C ASP A 178 -19.50 -2.98 3.20
N VAL A 179 -20.46 -2.10 3.49
CA VAL A 179 -20.63 -1.47 4.81
C VAL A 179 -22.07 -1.69 5.26
N VAL A 180 -22.24 -2.52 6.29
CA VAL A 180 -23.55 -2.85 6.87
C VAL A 180 -23.59 -2.32 8.29
N ASP A 181 -24.58 -1.47 8.59
CA ASP A 181 -24.73 -0.82 9.90
C ASP A 181 -23.47 -0.08 10.38
N GLY A 182 -22.77 0.57 9.44
CA GLY A 182 -21.51 1.28 9.72
C GLY A 182 -20.28 0.38 9.90
N ASN A 183 -20.43 -0.95 9.76
CA ASN A 183 -19.33 -1.91 9.90
C ASN A 183 -18.90 -2.46 8.55
N TRP A 184 -17.58 -2.52 8.33
CA TRP A 184 -17.01 -3.14 7.14
C TRP A 184 -17.31 -4.64 7.08
N GLN A 185 -17.74 -5.09 5.91
CA GLN A 185 -17.99 -6.49 5.58
C GLN A 185 -17.14 -6.82 4.35
N ILE A 186 -16.12 -7.66 4.54
CA ILE A 186 -15.26 -8.10 3.44
C ILE A 186 -15.48 -9.59 3.25
N LYS A 187 -16.08 -9.96 2.12
CA LYS A 187 -16.45 -11.34 1.80
C LYS A 187 -15.70 -11.81 0.57
N SER A 188 -15.45 -13.10 0.49
CA SER A 188 -14.87 -13.78 -0.67
C SER A 188 -15.87 -14.79 -1.19
N LYS A 189 -15.80 -15.15 -2.47
CA LYS A 189 -16.61 -16.24 -3.02
C LYS A 189 -16.25 -17.60 -2.39
N ASP A 190 -14.98 -17.75 -2.03
CA ASP A 190 -14.43 -19.01 -1.53
C ASP A 190 -14.45 -19.11 0.02
N PHE A 191 -15.01 -18.13 0.73
CA PHE A 191 -14.97 -18.10 2.19
C PHE A 191 -16.17 -17.35 2.80
N THR A 192 -16.80 -17.94 3.81
CA THR A 192 -18.06 -17.45 4.39
C THR A 192 -17.87 -16.40 5.49
N GLY A 193 -16.71 -16.37 6.14
CA GLY A 193 -16.41 -15.44 7.22
C GLY A 193 -16.10 -14.02 6.73
N ASN A 194 -16.16 -13.05 7.66
CA ASN A 194 -15.82 -11.66 7.37
C ASN A 194 -14.30 -11.44 7.48
N LEU A 195 -13.65 -11.24 6.33
CA LEU A 195 -12.21 -11.08 6.20
C LEU A 195 -11.67 -9.79 6.84
N VAL A 196 -12.51 -8.88 7.32
CA VAL A 196 -12.08 -7.75 8.17
C VAL A 196 -11.33 -8.25 9.41
N HIS A 197 -11.74 -9.39 9.95
CA HIS A 197 -11.16 -9.94 11.17
C HIS A 197 -9.94 -10.82 10.86
N VAL A 198 -8.85 -10.59 11.61
CA VAL A 198 -7.59 -11.35 11.50
C VAL A 198 -7.83 -12.86 11.66
N ALA A 199 -8.69 -13.26 12.60
CA ALA A 199 -9.01 -14.66 12.86
C ALA A 199 -9.66 -15.34 11.65
N GLU A 200 -10.56 -14.63 10.97
CA GLU A 200 -11.25 -15.12 9.76
C GLU A 200 -10.28 -15.21 8.58
N ARG A 201 -9.37 -14.24 8.42
CA ARG A 201 -8.28 -14.34 7.41
C ARG A 201 -7.38 -15.55 7.65
N LYS A 202 -7.09 -15.87 8.92
CA LYS A 202 -6.30 -17.06 9.27
C LYS A 202 -7.03 -18.35 8.90
N LYS A 203 -8.34 -18.43 9.15
CA LYS A 203 -9.17 -19.58 8.75
C LYS A 203 -9.16 -19.75 7.23
N ASN A 204 -9.43 -18.67 6.47
CA ASN A 204 -9.36 -18.70 5.02
C ASN A 204 -8.00 -19.21 4.51
N TYR A 205 -6.90 -18.78 5.12
CA TYR A 205 -5.57 -19.25 4.74
C TYR A 205 -5.38 -20.75 4.97
N GLN A 206 -5.83 -21.27 6.12
CA GLN A 206 -5.76 -22.69 6.45
C GLN A 206 -6.62 -23.56 5.53
N GLU A 207 -7.81 -23.09 5.16
CA GLU A 207 -8.71 -23.79 4.22
C GLU A 207 -8.13 -23.81 2.80
N THR A 208 -7.58 -22.67 2.35
CA THR A 208 -7.07 -22.53 0.97
C THR A 208 -5.69 -23.14 0.81
N SER A 209 -4.92 -23.29 1.89
CA SER A 209 -3.57 -23.86 1.86
C SER A 209 -3.31 -24.75 3.09
N PRO A 210 -3.92 -25.95 3.17
CA PRO A 210 -3.87 -26.81 4.36
C PRO A 210 -2.47 -27.29 4.75
N GLN A 211 -1.55 -27.34 3.77
CA GLN A 211 -0.16 -27.74 4.01
C GLN A 211 0.75 -26.60 4.47
N SER A 212 0.21 -25.40 4.64
CA SER A 212 0.95 -24.22 5.03
C SER A 212 0.62 -23.79 6.46
N ASN A 213 1.60 -23.19 7.14
CA ASN A 213 1.41 -22.66 8.49
C ASN A 213 1.24 -21.14 8.43
N ALA A 214 0.15 -20.64 9.01
CA ALA A 214 -0.07 -19.21 9.23
C ALA A 214 0.28 -18.82 10.68
N LEU A 215 1.27 -17.94 10.83
CA LEU A 215 1.69 -17.37 12.10
C LEU A 215 1.36 -15.87 12.12
N LEU A 216 0.77 -15.41 13.22
CA LEU A 216 0.60 -13.98 13.47
C LEU A 216 1.82 -13.51 14.27
N LEU A 217 2.68 -12.70 13.64
CA LEU A 217 3.84 -12.12 14.31
C LEU A 217 3.44 -10.83 15.04
N GLY A 218 2.69 -10.99 16.13
CA GLY A 218 2.34 -9.93 17.08
C GLY A 218 1.34 -8.87 16.61
N SER A 219 0.62 -8.29 17.56
CA SER A 219 0.04 -6.95 17.47
C SER A 219 1.02 -6.01 18.18
N PHE A 220 1.97 -5.41 17.45
CA PHE A 220 2.80 -4.37 18.04
C PHE A 220 1.91 -3.16 18.28
N GLY A 221 1.40 -3.03 19.50
CA GLY A 221 0.69 -1.86 19.98
C GLY A 221 1.66 -0.68 20.01
N PHE A 222 1.78 0.03 18.89
CA PHE A 222 2.29 1.38 18.91
C PHE A 222 1.13 2.28 19.32
N SER A 223 1.06 2.62 20.61
CA SER A 223 0.37 3.86 20.98
C SER A 223 1.23 5.00 20.43
N LEU A 224 0.75 5.65 19.37
CA LEU A 224 1.21 6.98 19.00
C LEU A 224 0.77 8.00 20.05
#